data_AF-A0A848USP2-F1
#
_entry.id   AF-A0A848USP2-F1
#
_cell.length_a   1.000
_cell.length_b   1.000
_cell.length_c   1.000
_cell.angle_alpha   90.00
_cell.angle_beta   90.00
_cell.angle_gamma   90.00
#
_symmetry.space_group_name_H-M   'P 1'
#
loop_
_entity.id
_entity.type
_entity.pdbx_description
1 polymer ?
#
loop_
_entity_poly.entity_id
_entity_poly.type
_entity_poly.pdbx_seq_one_letter_code
_entity_poly.pdbx_strand_id
1 'polypeptide(L)'
;MMKKLLLLLCLFVVYGMSAQTETITIDWSFGSNSDVTPETASTNADRTIEVGDTVIWDFYSTGTHTVTSKPGSAETWDSGLISSGTGVTYSRTFNTIGVNDYECTPHPGNMYGTITVVAEGSLSVPDLQKNSNFDISPNPSRDRLNIKLQAYTDELKIEVFDVLGKRVYTGVLNQLNSTVNVSSWNSGIYLVRVSNEKAIETKRFIKQ
;
A
#
# COMPACT_ATOMS: atom_id res chain seq x y z
N MET A 1 -5.20 4.44 -60.45
CA MET A 1 -4.29 3.87 -59.44
C MET A 1 -4.51 4.61 -58.12
N MET A 2 -5.24 4.02 -57.17
CA MET A 2 -5.43 4.59 -55.83
C MET A 2 -4.43 3.95 -54.88
N LYS A 3 -3.47 4.73 -54.38
CA LYS A 3 -2.53 4.31 -53.33
C LYS A 3 -3.28 4.30 -52.00
N LYS A 4 -3.49 3.11 -51.42
CA LYS A 4 -4.02 2.97 -50.06
C LYS A 4 -2.89 3.35 -49.07
N LEU A 5 -3.05 4.48 -48.39
CA LEU A 5 -2.19 4.90 -47.30
C LEU A 5 -2.63 4.14 -46.04
N LEU A 6 -1.80 3.22 -45.56
CA LEU A 6 -2.04 2.45 -44.35
C LEU A 6 -1.73 3.34 -43.14
N LEU A 7 -2.76 3.79 -42.43
CA LEU A 7 -2.60 4.58 -41.20
C LEU A 7 -2.31 3.61 -40.05
N LEU A 8 -1.06 3.56 -39.60
CA LEU A 8 -0.66 2.79 -38.42
C LEU A 8 -1.06 3.59 -37.17
N LEU A 9 -2.15 3.21 -36.51
CA LEU A 9 -2.60 3.80 -35.26
C LEU A 9 -1.75 3.20 -34.11
N CYS A 10 -0.66 3.86 -33.73
CA CYS A 10 0.07 3.51 -32.51
C CYS A 10 -0.76 3.94 -31.29
N LEU A 11 -1.47 2.99 -30.68
CA LEU A 11 -2.13 3.19 -29.39
C LEU A 11 -1.04 3.22 -28.30
N PHE A 12 -0.62 4.41 -27.88
CA PHE A 12 0.13 4.55 -26.63
C PHE A 12 -0.85 4.38 -25.47
N VAL A 13 -0.87 3.18 -24.88
CA VAL A 13 -1.50 2.98 -23.57
C VAL A 13 -0.58 3.64 -22.54
N VAL A 14 -0.91 4.86 -22.15
CA VAL A 14 -0.30 5.50 -20.98
C VAL A 14 -0.88 4.77 -19.78
N TYR A 15 -0.09 3.88 -19.18
CA TYR A 15 -0.36 3.42 -17.81
C TYR A 15 -0.16 4.61 -16.91
N GLY A 16 -1.25 5.30 -16.56
CA GLY A 16 -1.24 6.26 -15.46
C GLY A 16 -0.94 5.48 -14.19
N MET A 17 0.30 5.54 -13.72
CA MET A 17 0.58 5.31 -12.31
C MET A 17 -0.10 6.47 -11.59
N SER A 18 -1.28 6.19 -11.03
CA SER A 18 -1.89 7.14 -10.10
C SER A 18 -1.02 7.12 -8.87
N ALA A 19 -0.17 8.13 -8.69
CA ALA A 19 0.46 8.37 -7.40
C ALA A 19 -0.67 8.49 -6.36
N GLN A 20 -0.66 7.60 -5.37
CA GLN A 20 -1.59 7.68 -4.26
C GLN A 20 -1.08 8.79 -3.34
N THR A 21 -1.49 10.03 -3.59
CA THR A 21 -1.14 11.15 -2.71
C THR A 21 -2.05 11.11 -1.49
N GLU A 22 -1.50 10.82 -0.32
CA GLU A 22 -2.24 10.83 0.94
C GLU A 22 -2.12 12.18 1.63
N THR A 23 -3.10 12.47 2.51
CA THR A 23 -3.10 13.67 3.36
C THR A 23 -3.07 13.25 4.83
N ILE A 24 -2.08 13.75 5.55
CA ILE A 24 -1.82 13.37 6.95
C ILE A 24 -1.88 14.62 7.82
N THR A 25 -2.61 14.55 8.94
CA THR A 25 -2.76 15.67 9.88
C THR A 25 -1.88 15.52 11.12
N ILE A 26 -1.35 16.63 11.59
CA ILE A 26 -0.61 16.79 12.85
C ILE A 26 -1.30 17.87 13.67
N ASP A 27 -1.67 17.56 14.91
CA ASP A 27 -2.16 18.57 15.85
C ASP A 27 -0.97 19.43 16.28
N TRP A 28 -1.00 20.72 15.97
CA TRP A 28 0.14 21.62 16.12
C TRP A 28 -0.16 22.75 17.11
N SER A 29 0.34 22.59 18.33
CA SER A 29 0.23 23.56 19.42
C SER A 29 1.37 23.33 20.41
N PHE A 30 1.45 24.14 21.47
CA PHE A 30 2.38 23.90 22.57
C PHE A 30 2.33 22.45 23.07
N GLY A 31 3.51 21.82 23.18
CA GLY A 31 3.67 20.42 23.57
C GLY A 31 3.62 19.43 22.39
N SER A 32 3.34 19.86 21.17
CA SER A 32 3.42 19.00 20.00
C SER A 32 4.88 18.74 19.61
N ASN A 33 5.44 17.58 19.96
CA ASN A 33 6.83 17.27 19.64
C ASN A 33 7.17 15.77 19.47
N SER A 34 8.40 15.48 19.05
CA SER A 34 8.94 14.12 18.85
C SER A 34 9.03 13.28 20.14
N ASP A 35 9.07 13.91 21.32
CA ASP A 35 9.15 13.19 22.59
C ASP A 35 7.78 12.66 23.07
N VAL A 36 6.68 13.04 22.39
CA VAL A 36 5.33 12.66 22.80
C VAL A 36 5.12 11.16 22.63
N THR A 37 4.76 10.48 23.72
CA THR A 37 4.37 9.07 23.75
C THR A 37 2.89 8.89 24.13
N PRO A 38 2.17 7.89 23.56
CA PRO A 38 2.64 7.02 22.49
C PRO A 38 2.83 7.79 21.18
N GLU A 39 3.66 7.28 20.27
CA GLU A 39 3.89 7.87 18.93
C GLU A 39 2.59 8.06 18.13
N THR A 40 1.54 7.30 18.47
CA THR A 40 0.21 7.41 17.87
C THR A 40 -0.62 8.60 18.39
N ALA A 41 -0.13 9.36 19.37
CA ALA A 41 -0.82 10.55 19.85
C ALA A 41 -0.87 11.62 18.76
N SER A 42 -1.99 12.33 18.64
CA SER A 42 -2.16 13.35 17.59
C SER A 42 -1.17 14.51 17.70
N THR A 43 -0.69 14.79 18.93
CA THR A 43 0.33 15.78 19.25
C THR A 43 1.77 15.26 19.09
N ASN A 44 2.00 13.97 18.82
CA ASN A 44 3.30 13.55 18.33
C ASN A 44 3.51 14.20 16.95
N ALA A 45 4.62 14.89 16.78
CA ALA A 45 4.89 15.72 15.61
C ALA A 45 5.67 15.00 14.50
N ASP A 46 5.96 13.72 14.66
CA ASP A 46 6.74 12.96 13.68
C ASP A 46 5.82 12.22 12.72
N ARG A 47 6.16 12.22 11.42
CA ARG A 47 5.45 11.42 10.41
C ARG A 47 6.44 10.78 9.46
N THR A 48 6.16 9.53 9.09
CA THR A 48 6.76 8.91 7.91
C THR A 48 5.71 8.92 6.80
N ILE A 49 6.06 9.48 5.65
CA ILE A 49 5.14 9.71 4.51
C ILE A 49 5.82 9.28 3.21
N GLU A 50 5.05 9.06 2.15
CA GLU A 50 5.60 8.79 0.83
C GLU A 50 5.85 10.09 0.05
N VAL A 51 6.78 10.06 -0.90
CA VAL A 51 7.02 11.20 -1.79
C VAL A 51 5.76 11.56 -2.58
N GLY A 52 5.36 12.82 -2.54
CA GLY A 52 4.11 13.33 -3.10
C GLY A 52 2.98 13.49 -2.08
N ASP A 53 3.14 13.02 -0.84
CA ASP A 53 2.15 13.18 0.21
C ASP A 53 2.10 14.60 0.77
N THR A 54 0.93 14.97 1.31
CA THR A 54 0.69 16.27 1.93
C THR A 54 0.52 16.15 3.44
N VAL A 55 1.26 16.95 4.19
CA VAL A 55 1.10 17.11 5.64
C VAL A 55 0.32 18.38 5.93
N ILE A 56 -0.68 18.27 6.80
CA ILE A 56 -1.46 19.38 7.34
C ILE A 56 -1.12 19.53 8.83
N TRP A 57 -0.70 20.72 9.23
CA TRP A 57 -0.61 21.11 10.63
C TRP A 57 -1.90 21.85 11.02
N ASP A 58 -2.64 21.33 11.99
CA ASP A 58 -3.88 21.91 12.53
C ASP A 58 -3.58 22.71 13.81
N PHE A 59 -3.80 24.02 13.75
CA PHE A 59 -3.49 24.97 14.82
C PHE A 59 -4.71 25.18 15.71
N TYR A 60 -5.09 24.18 16.48
CA TYR A 60 -6.38 24.17 17.20
C TYR A 60 -6.45 25.05 18.47
N SER A 61 -5.32 25.56 18.98
CA SER A 61 -5.23 26.31 20.24
C SER A 61 -5.12 27.83 20.04
N THR A 62 -4.90 28.59 21.11
CA THR A 62 -4.59 30.03 21.05
C THR A 62 -3.07 30.26 20.99
N GLY A 63 -2.67 31.34 20.33
CA GLY A 63 -1.26 31.73 20.21
C GLY A 63 -0.87 32.05 18.78
N THR A 64 0.43 32.20 18.54
CA THR A 64 1.01 32.34 17.20
C THR A 64 2.18 31.39 17.06
N HIS A 65 2.18 30.60 15.99
CA HIS A 65 3.17 29.54 15.77
C HIS A 65 3.70 29.57 14.34
N THR A 66 4.81 28.89 14.12
CA THR A 66 5.34 28.60 12.78
C THR A 66 5.50 27.10 12.59
N VAL A 67 5.68 26.70 11.34
CA VAL A 67 6.18 25.38 10.93
C VAL A 67 7.33 25.68 9.96
N THR A 68 8.56 25.63 10.48
CA THR A 68 9.77 26.09 9.80
C THR A 68 10.79 24.96 9.76
N SER A 69 11.37 24.67 8.60
CA SER A 69 12.39 23.62 8.46
C SER A 69 13.66 23.99 9.20
N LYS A 70 14.33 23.02 9.81
CA LYS A 70 15.67 23.21 10.39
C LYS A 70 16.77 23.10 9.33
N PRO A 71 17.95 23.71 9.56
CA PRO A 71 19.12 23.47 8.72
C PRO A 71 19.47 21.97 8.66
N GLY A 72 19.68 21.45 7.45
CA GLY A 72 19.98 20.03 7.22
C GLY A 72 18.79 19.19 6.73
N SER A 73 17.57 19.73 6.78
CA SER A 73 16.38 19.12 6.17
C SER A 73 16.50 19.03 4.64
N ALA A 74 15.91 17.97 4.07
CA ALA A 74 15.93 17.75 2.62
C ALA A 74 15.21 18.86 1.82
N GLU A 75 14.16 19.45 2.40
CA GLU A 75 13.42 20.59 1.88
C GLU A 75 13.50 21.77 2.86
N THR A 76 13.53 22.99 2.32
CA THR A 76 13.56 24.23 3.11
C THR A 76 12.25 24.97 2.99
N TRP A 77 11.70 25.40 4.11
CA TRP A 77 10.41 26.08 4.14
C TRP A 77 10.22 26.95 5.39
N ASP A 78 9.27 27.87 5.31
CA ASP A 78 8.74 28.59 6.46
C ASP A 78 7.25 28.88 6.22
N SER A 79 6.40 28.59 7.21
CA SER A 79 4.99 28.98 7.15
C SER A 79 4.78 30.48 7.40
N GLY A 80 5.78 31.15 7.98
CA GLY A 80 5.59 32.44 8.65
C GLY A 80 4.79 32.28 9.96
N LEU A 81 4.60 33.40 10.67
CA LEU A 81 3.79 33.44 11.89
C LEU A 81 2.30 33.30 11.55
N ILE A 82 1.67 32.27 12.11
CA ILE A 82 0.26 31.95 11.94
C ILE A 82 -0.44 32.07 13.29
N SER A 83 -1.50 32.89 13.35
CA SER A 83 -2.38 32.96 14.52
C SER A 83 -3.21 31.69 14.62
N SER A 84 -3.11 31.00 15.74
CA SER A 84 -3.79 29.73 16.01
C SER A 84 -5.26 29.94 16.35
N GLY A 85 -6.08 28.95 16.02
CA GLY A 85 -7.50 28.90 16.31
C GLY A 85 -8.17 27.76 15.55
N THR A 86 -9.34 27.31 16.03
CA THR A 86 -10.08 26.21 15.42
C THR A 86 -10.26 26.40 13.90
N GLY A 87 -9.79 25.43 13.12
CA GLY A 87 -9.89 25.43 11.65
C GLY A 87 -8.75 26.18 10.93
N VAL A 88 -7.80 26.76 11.66
CA VAL A 88 -6.58 27.31 11.06
C VAL A 88 -5.61 26.18 10.77
N THR A 89 -5.20 26.06 9.52
CA THR A 89 -4.27 25.01 9.07
C THR A 89 -3.14 25.58 8.24
N TYR A 90 -2.03 24.86 8.22
CA TYR A 90 -0.95 25.04 7.27
C TYR A 90 -0.69 23.70 6.57
N SER A 91 -0.54 23.67 5.25
CA SER A 91 -0.29 22.42 4.52
C SER A 91 0.93 22.52 3.62
N ARG A 92 1.63 21.38 3.45
CA ARG A 92 2.72 21.23 2.49
C ARG A 92 2.75 19.83 1.90
N THR A 93 2.99 19.77 0.59
CA THR A 93 3.32 18.54 -0.13
C THR A 93 4.83 18.37 -0.18
N PHE A 94 5.32 17.20 0.21
CA PHE A 94 6.75 16.87 0.20
C PHE A 94 7.09 16.11 -1.08
N ASN A 95 8.09 16.57 -1.83
CA ASN A 95 8.46 16.03 -3.14
C ASN A 95 9.87 15.44 -3.18
N THR A 96 10.61 15.52 -2.07
CA THR A 96 11.99 15.06 -1.96
C THR A 96 12.10 14.01 -0.86
N ILE A 97 12.53 12.80 -1.25
CA ILE A 97 12.86 11.72 -0.31
C ILE A 97 13.97 12.21 0.63
N GLY A 98 13.78 11.98 1.93
CA GLY A 98 14.74 12.38 2.94
C GLY A 98 14.09 12.72 4.28
N VAL A 99 14.93 13.09 5.24
CA VAL A 99 14.51 13.51 6.57
C VAL A 99 14.38 15.02 6.58
N ASN A 100 13.28 15.51 7.15
CA ASN A 100 13.00 16.91 7.27
C ASN A 100 12.61 17.27 8.71
N ASP A 101 13.60 17.69 9.48
CA ASP A 101 13.39 18.24 10.81
C ASP A 101 12.77 19.64 10.72
N TYR A 102 11.88 19.95 11.64
CA TYR A 102 11.19 21.23 11.68
C TYR A 102 10.85 21.67 13.09
N GLU A 103 10.56 22.95 13.24
CA GLU A 103 10.20 23.57 14.52
C GLU A 103 9.26 24.76 14.35
N CYS A 104 8.64 25.12 15.47
CA CYS A 104 8.11 26.46 15.67
C CYS A 104 9.27 27.37 16.09
N THR A 105 9.67 28.30 15.23
CA THR A 105 10.82 29.20 15.47
C THR A 105 10.72 29.97 16.80
N PRO A 106 9.54 30.47 17.23
CA PRO A 106 9.40 31.06 18.57
C PRO A 106 9.57 30.08 19.75
N HIS A 107 9.46 28.77 19.52
CA HIS A 107 9.40 27.72 20.56
C HIS A 107 10.17 26.42 20.18
N PRO A 108 11.46 26.49 19.81
CA PRO A 108 12.20 25.40 19.14
C PRO A 108 12.43 24.14 19.98
N GLY A 109 12.28 24.23 21.31
CA GLY A 109 12.40 23.10 22.24
C GLY A 109 11.07 22.57 22.77
N ASN A 110 9.94 23.11 22.33
CA ASN A 110 8.61 22.68 22.78
C ASN A 110 7.73 22.20 21.63
N MET A 111 7.94 22.78 20.44
CA MET A 111 7.18 22.47 19.23
C MET A 111 8.15 22.17 18.09
N TYR A 112 8.39 20.88 17.84
CA TYR A 112 9.35 20.41 16.86
C TYR A 112 9.03 19.00 16.42
N GLY A 113 9.36 18.61 15.21
CA GLY A 113 9.10 17.27 14.72
C GLY A 113 9.97 16.90 13.54
N THR A 114 9.74 15.70 13.03
CA THR A 114 10.46 15.12 11.90
C THR A 114 9.49 14.58 10.87
N ILE A 115 9.59 15.04 9.62
CA ILE A 115 8.91 14.41 8.47
C ILE A 115 9.94 13.57 7.72
N THR A 116 9.80 12.25 7.78
CA THR A 116 10.60 11.30 7.00
C THR A 116 9.85 10.95 5.72
N VAL A 117 10.39 11.35 4.58
CA VAL A 117 9.82 11.08 3.26
C VAL A 117 10.50 9.86 2.66
N VAL A 118 9.74 8.82 2.38
CA VAL A 118 10.20 7.57 1.74
C VAL A 118 9.73 7.47 0.29
N ALA A 119 10.24 6.50 -0.45
CA ALA A 119 9.81 6.26 -1.83
C ALA A 119 8.33 5.84 -1.87
N GLU A 120 7.65 6.19 -2.96
CA GLU A 120 6.28 5.74 -3.25
C GLU A 120 6.17 4.21 -3.13
N GLY A 121 5.11 3.73 -2.47
CA GLY A 121 4.85 2.32 -2.21
C GLY A 121 5.64 1.72 -1.04
N SER A 122 6.45 2.49 -0.31
CA SER A 122 7.21 1.98 0.85
C SER A 122 6.37 1.74 2.09
N LEU A 123 5.29 2.51 2.27
CA LEU A 123 4.33 2.39 3.37
C LEU A 123 3.08 1.61 2.95
N SER A 124 2.95 1.30 1.66
CA SER A 124 1.93 0.41 1.15
C SER A 124 2.12 -1.01 1.67
N VAL A 125 1.01 -1.68 1.98
CA VAL A 125 1.03 -3.13 2.19
C VAL A 125 1.29 -3.78 0.83
N PRO A 126 2.28 -4.69 0.70
CA PRO A 126 2.47 -5.43 -0.54
C PRO A 126 1.16 -6.10 -0.93
N ASP A 127 0.62 -5.75 -2.09
CA ASP A 127 -0.55 -6.43 -2.63
C ASP A 127 -0.13 -7.87 -2.97
N LEU A 128 -0.46 -8.81 -2.07
CA LEU A 128 -0.11 -10.23 -2.16
C LEU A 128 -0.69 -10.90 -3.42
N GLN A 129 -1.50 -10.21 -4.22
CA GLN A 129 -2.14 -10.78 -5.41
C GLN A 129 -1.40 -10.55 -6.73
N LYS A 130 -0.43 -9.63 -6.81
CA LYS A 130 0.10 -9.20 -8.12
C LYS A 130 1.13 -10.15 -8.77
N ASN A 131 1.70 -11.08 -8.00
CA ASN A 131 2.71 -12.07 -8.48
C ASN A 131 2.28 -13.52 -8.27
N SER A 132 1.01 -13.82 -8.53
CA SER A 132 0.49 -15.19 -8.40
C SER A 132 0.82 -16.03 -9.64
N ASN A 133 1.42 -17.21 -9.44
CA ASN A 133 1.75 -18.13 -10.54
C ASN A 133 0.54 -18.95 -11.00
N PHE A 134 -0.56 -18.94 -10.23
CA PHE A 134 -1.78 -19.64 -10.60
C PHE A 134 -3.06 -18.95 -10.13
N ASP A 135 -4.09 -18.97 -10.95
CA ASP A 135 -5.43 -18.48 -10.63
C ASP A 135 -6.41 -19.63 -10.39
N ILE A 136 -7.40 -19.35 -9.56
CA ILE A 136 -8.49 -20.29 -9.27
C ILE A 136 -9.84 -19.65 -9.59
N SER A 137 -10.71 -20.40 -10.28
CA SER A 137 -12.03 -19.90 -10.66
C SER A 137 -13.05 -21.04 -10.88
N PRO A 138 -14.37 -20.80 -10.72
CA PRO A 138 -14.94 -19.65 -10.04
C PRO A 138 -14.66 -19.73 -8.52
N ASN A 139 -14.74 -18.59 -7.85
CA ASN A 139 -14.73 -18.51 -6.40
C ASN A 139 -15.81 -17.51 -5.96
N PRO A 140 -16.93 -17.96 -5.35
CA PRO A 140 -17.21 -19.32 -4.89
C PRO A 140 -17.44 -20.37 -5.99
N SER A 141 -17.21 -21.65 -5.70
CA SER A 141 -17.44 -22.79 -6.60
C SER A 141 -18.45 -23.79 -6.03
N ARG A 142 -19.20 -24.47 -6.91
CA ARG A 142 -20.15 -25.55 -6.57
C ARG A 142 -19.63 -26.94 -6.93
N ASP A 143 -19.31 -27.16 -8.20
CA ASP A 143 -18.99 -28.51 -8.69
C ASP A 143 -17.55 -28.66 -9.17
N ARG A 144 -16.97 -27.58 -9.69
CA ARG A 144 -15.67 -27.61 -10.38
C ARG A 144 -14.84 -26.39 -10.01
N LEU A 145 -13.58 -26.60 -9.69
CA LEU A 145 -12.60 -25.54 -9.47
C LEU A 145 -11.54 -25.61 -10.57
N ASN A 146 -11.49 -24.58 -11.42
CA ASN A 146 -10.50 -24.44 -12.46
C ASN A 146 -9.23 -23.82 -11.89
N ILE A 147 -8.10 -24.39 -12.23
CA ILE A 147 -6.76 -23.95 -11.87
C ILE A 147 -6.06 -23.52 -13.16
N LYS A 148 -5.70 -22.25 -13.26
CA LYS A 148 -5.00 -21.68 -14.41
C LYS A 148 -3.59 -21.28 -14.00
N LEU A 149 -2.58 -21.94 -14.55
CA LEU A 149 -1.18 -21.58 -14.34
C LEU A 149 -0.78 -20.49 -15.35
N GLN A 150 0.01 -19.50 -14.90
CA GLN A 150 0.58 -18.48 -15.78
C GLN A 150 1.74 -19.04 -16.61
N ALA A 151 2.60 -19.85 -15.98
CA ALA A 151 3.64 -20.65 -16.59
C ALA A 151 3.98 -21.84 -15.68
N TYR A 152 4.51 -22.93 -16.24
CA TYR A 152 5.12 -24.01 -15.45
C TYR A 152 6.33 -24.57 -16.19
N THR A 153 7.41 -24.82 -15.46
CA THR A 153 8.65 -25.41 -16.00
C THR A 153 8.93 -26.80 -15.42
N ASP A 154 8.35 -27.08 -14.26
CA ASP A 154 8.57 -28.28 -13.47
C ASP A 154 7.22 -28.96 -13.17
N GLU A 155 7.24 -30.22 -12.74
CA GLU A 155 6.05 -30.90 -12.22
C GLU A 155 5.53 -30.18 -10.97
N LEU A 156 4.27 -29.74 -11.01
CA LEU A 156 3.65 -29.01 -9.90
C LEU A 156 2.68 -29.92 -9.15
N LYS A 157 2.84 -30.01 -7.84
CA LYS A 157 1.89 -30.70 -6.96
C LYS A 157 0.79 -29.75 -6.54
N ILE A 158 -0.46 -30.21 -6.57
CA ILE A 158 -1.60 -29.52 -5.99
C ILE A 158 -2.11 -30.29 -4.78
N GLU A 159 -2.38 -29.59 -3.68
CA GLU A 159 -3.03 -30.12 -2.49
C GLU A 159 -4.15 -29.17 -2.06
N VAL A 160 -5.27 -29.72 -1.58
CA VAL A 160 -6.35 -28.92 -1.00
C VAL A 160 -6.59 -29.34 0.44
N PHE A 161 -6.71 -28.37 1.32
CA PHE A 161 -6.95 -28.54 2.75
C PHE A 161 -8.26 -27.88 3.16
N ASP A 162 -8.98 -28.50 4.09
CA ASP A 162 -10.08 -27.84 4.80
C ASP A 162 -9.55 -26.89 5.89
N VAL A 163 -10.46 -26.18 6.57
CA VAL A 163 -10.12 -25.21 7.63
C VAL A 163 -9.45 -25.82 8.86
N LEU A 164 -9.56 -27.14 9.05
CA LEU A 164 -8.89 -27.86 10.14
C LEU A 164 -7.49 -28.35 9.72
N GLY A 165 -7.07 -28.07 8.49
CA GLY A 165 -5.79 -28.51 7.93
C GLY A 165 -5.80 -29.94 7.42
N LYS A 166 -6.95 -30.62 7.35
CA LYS A 166 -7.04 -31.97 6.77
C LYS A 166 -6.95 -31.85 5.25
N ARG A 167 -6.03 -32.61 4.66
CA ARG A 167 -5.91 -32.71 3.20
C ARG A 167 -7.09 -33.49 2.61
N VAL A 168 -7.89 -32.81 1.78
CA VAL A 168 -9.07 -33.38 1.10
C VAL A 168 -8.80 -33.76 -0.34
N TYR A 169 -7.73 -33.22 -0.94
CA TYR A 169 -7.32 -33.53 -2.31
C TYR A 169 -5.81 -33.45 -2.48
N THR A 170 -5.28 -34.27 -3.38
CA THR A 170 -3.90 -34.19 -3.86
C THR A 170 -3.85 -34.59 -5.33
N GLY A 171 -2.97 -33.97 -6.11
CA GLY A 171 -2.78 -34.27 -7.52
C GLY A 171 -1.52 -33.63 -8.08
N VAL A 172 -1.32 -33.81 -9.38
CA VAL A 172 -0.23 -33.21 -10.15
C VAL A 172 -0.83 -32.35 -11.26
N LEU A 173 -0.28 -31.16 -11.46
CA LEU A 173 -0.63 -30.23 -12.54
C LEU A 173 0.45 -30.32 -13.62
N ASN A 174 0.06 -30.81 -14.79
CA ASN A 174 0.93 -31.00 -15.94
C ASN A 174 0.47 -30.20 -17.17
N GLN A 175 -0.43 -29.23 -16.98
CA GLN A 175 -1.02 -28.41 -18.02
C GLN A 175 -1.40 -27.02 -17.47
N LEU A 176 -1.42 -26.01 -18.34
CA LEU A 176 -1.75 -24.64 -17.95
C LEU A 176 -3.17 -24.49 -17.41
N ASN A 177 -4.10 -25.35 -17.83
CA ASN A 177 -5.49 -25.31 -17.38
C ASN A 177 -5.88 -26.69 -16.87
N SER A 178 -6.19 -26.78 -15.58
CA SER A 178 -6.65 -28.01 -14.94
C SER A 178 -7.98 -27.78 -14.23
N THR A 179 -8.75 -28.84 -14.00
CA THR A 179 -10.00 -28.76 -13.26
C THR A 179 -10.01 -29.80 -12.15
N VAL A 180 -10.37 -29.37 -10.95
CA VAL A 180 -10.61 -30.23 -9.79
C VAL A 180 -12.11 -30.36 -9.58
N ASN A 181 -12.61 -31.58 -9.48
CA ASN A 181 -14.00 -31.83 -9.10
C ASN A 181 -14.14 -31.63 -7.58
N VAL A 182 -14.98 -30.68 -7.19
CA VAL A 182 -15.23 -30.31 -5.79
C VAL A 182 -16.65 -30.65 -5.35
N SER A 183 -17.49 -31.24 -6.21
CA SER A 183 -18.94 -31.41 -5.96
C SER A 183 -19.24 -32.23 -4.71
N SER A 184 -18.37 -33.18 -4.36
CA SER A 184 -18.49 -34.05 -3.19
C SER A 184 -18.02 -33.41 -1.87
N TRP A 185 -17.44 -32.20 -1.93
CA TRP A 185 -16.90 -31.54 -0.75
C TRP A 185 -17.98 -30.74 -0.04
N ASN A 186 -17.93 -30.74 1.29
CA ASN A 186 -18.83 -29.94 2.11
C ASN A 186 -18.64 -28.45 1.82
N SER A 187 -19.72 -27.67 1.91
CA SER A 187 -19.66 -26.21 1.82
C SER A 187 -18.75 -25.66 2.92
N GLY A 188 -17.91 -24.69 2.57
CA GLY A 188 -16.91 -24.16 3.50
C GLY A 188 -15.72 -23.51 2.81
N ILE A 189 -14.75 -23.11 3.62
CA ILE A 189 -13.50 -22.51 3.16
C ILE A 189 -12.44 -23.61 3.00
N TYR A 190 -11.65 -23.49 1.95
CA TYR A 190 -10.56 -24.40 1.66
C TYR A 190 -9.31 -23.61 1.22
N LEU A 191 -8.15 -24.22 1.43
CA LEU A 191 -6.86 -23.71 0.98
C LEU A 191 -6.33 -24.61 -0.12
N VAL A 192 -6.14 -24.05 -1.32
CA VAL A 192 -5.48 -24.70 -2.46
C VAL A 192 -4.02 -24.33 -2.44
N ARG A 193 -3.15 -25.32 -2.26
CA ARG A 193 -1.70 -25.16 -2.30
C ARG A 193 -1.15 -25.77 -3.58
N VAL A 194 -0.37 -24.99 -4.33
CA VAL A 194 0.39 -25.45 -5.50
C VAL A 194 1.87 -25.28 -5.19
N SER A 195 2.67 -26.31 -5.44
CA SER A 195 4.10 -26.33 -5.06
C SER A 195 4.96 -27.13 -6.02
N ASN A 196 6.22 -26.71 -6.17
CA ASN A 196 7.34 -27.51 -6.69
C ASN A 196 8.51 -27.47 -5.68
N GLU A 197 9.71 -27.89 -6.09
CA GLU A 197 10.91 -27.87 -5.24
C GLU A 197 11.37 -26.45 -4.84
N LYS A 198 10.97 -25.42 -5.60
CA LYS A 198 11.47 -24.04 -5.46
C LYS A 198 10.48 -23.12 -4.76
N ALA A 199 9.19 -23.37 -4.92
CA ALA A 199 8.13 -22.46 -4.52
C ALA A 199 6.88 -23.20 -4.04
N ILE A 200 6.19 -22.57 -3.10
CA ILE A 200 4.87 -22.97 -2.60
C ILE A 200 3.99 -21.74 -2.65
N GLU A 201 2.82 -21.86 -3.26
CA GLU A 201 1.83 -20.80 -3.33
C GLU A 201 0.47 -21.33 -2.86
N THR A 202 -0.30 -20.53 -2.12
CA THR A 202 -1.58 -20.95 -1.55
C THR A 202 -2.67 -19.92 -1.83
N LYS A 203 -3.82 -20.38 -2.34
CA LYS A 203 -5.02 -19.56 -2.54
C LYS A 203 -6.20 -20.10 -1.75
N ARG A 204 -6.98 -19.18 -1.17
CA ARG A 204 -8.24 -19.51 -0.50
C ARG A 204 -9.37 -19.60 -1.52
N PHE A 205 -10.20 -20.63 -1.42
CA PHE A 205 -11.44 -20.73 -2.19
C PHE A 205 -12.63 -21.12 -1.30
N ILE A 206 -13.83 -20.72 -1.73
CA ILE A 206 -15.08 -20.98 -1.04
C ILE A 206 -15.89 -22.02 -1.83
N LYS A 207 -16.22 -23.14 -1.19
CA LYS A 207 -17.14 -24.16 -1.71
C LYS A 207 -18.56 -23.85 -1.22
N GLN A 208 -19.52 -23.87 -2.14
CA GLN A 208 -20.96 -23.77 -1.86
C GLN A 208 -21.67 -25.07 -2.17
#